data_AF-A0A821NS11-F1
#
_entry.id   AF-A0A821NS11-F1
#
_cell.length_a   1.000
_cell.length_b   1.000
_cell.length_c   1.000
_cell.angle_alpha   90.00
_cell.angle_beta   90.00
_cell.angle_gamma   90.00
#
_symmetry.space_group_name_H-M   'P 1'
#
loop_
_entity.id
_entity.type
_entity.pdbx_description
1 polymer ?
#
loop_
_entity_poly.entity_id
_entity_poly.type
_entity_poly.pdbx_seq_one_letter_code
_entity_poly.pdbx_strand_id
1 'polypeptide(L)' 'FSEKYFRFYVRVCTVLKIDPDTIHHELHLIFGNNAPFKIIIDRWSDYYKKKDTNTTQSIESSTNTST' A
#
# COMPACT_ATOMS: atom_id res chain seq x y z
N PHE A 1 -12.16 15.06 5.23
CA PHE A 1 -11.33 14.22 4.33
C PHE A 1 -11.88 12.79 4.37
N SER A 2 -11.93 12.05 3.26
CA SER A 2 -12.58 10.71 3.22
C SER A 2 -11.55 9.58 3.31
N GLU A 3 -11.91 8.49 3.99
CA GLU A 3 -11.10 7.25 4.14
C GLU A 3 -10.55 6.72 2.81
N LYS A 4 -11.32 6.87 1.73
CA LYS A 4 -10.91 6.43 0.38
C LYS A 4 -9.59 7.08 -0.06
N TYR A 5 -9.36 8.34 0.28
CA TYR A 5 -8.13 9.06 -0.09
C TYR A 5 -6.93 8.59 0.73
N PHE A 6 -7.11 8.32 2.03
CA PHE A 6 -6.06 7.72 2.85
C PHE A 6 -5.66 6.34 2.33
N ARG A 7 -6.63 5.48 2.00
CA ARG A 7 -6.36 4.15 1.43
C ARG A 7 -5.62 4.23 0.11
N PHE A 8 -5.99 5.19 -0.75
CA PHE A 8 -5.30 5.40 -2.03
C PHE A 8 -3.86 5.83 -1.83
N TYR A 9 -3.61 6.82 -0.96
CA TYR A 9 -2.25 7.28 -0.66
C TYR A 9 -1.39 6.17 -0.05
N VAL A 10 -1.90 5.43 0.94
CA VAL A 10 -1.19 4.29 1.56
C VAL A 10 -0.84 3.22 0.53
N ARG A 11 -1.74 2.92 -0.41
CA ARG A 11 -1.45 1.99 -1.52
C ARG A 11 -0.25 2.46 -2.35
N VAL A 12 -0.25 3.72 -2.78
CA VAL A 12 0.83 4.27 -3.61
C VAL A 12 2.16 4.21 -2.87
N CYS A 13 2.21 4.68 -1.63
CA CYS A 13 3.43 4.64 -0.80
C CYS A 13 3.92 3.20 -0.55
N THR A 14 3.00 2.26 -0.34
CA THR A 14 3.34 0.84 -0.16
C THR A 14 3.98 0.26 -1.42
N VAL A 15 3.45 0.56 -2.61
CA VAL A 15 4.02 0.13 -3.90
C VAL A 15 5.42 0.72 -4.10
N LEU A 16 5.63 1.96 -3.65
CA LEU A 16 6.93 2.62 -3.63
C LEU A 16 7.86 2.12 -2.50
N LYS A 17 7.45 1.09 -1.75
CA LYS A 17 8.20 0.48 -0.64
C LYS A 17 8.54 1.45 0.50
N ILE A 18 7.69 2.47 0.71
CA ILE A 18 7.81 3.37 1.85
C ILE A 18 7.33 2.65 3.11
N ASP A 19 8.05 2.80 4.22
CA ASP A 19 7.70 2.17 5.50
C ASP A 19 6.38 2.72 6.06
N PRO A 20 5.50 1.85 6.60
CA PRO A 20 4.23 2.26 7.21
C PRO A 20 4.35 3.33 8.29
N ASP A 21 5.45 3.33 9.03
CA ASP A 21 5.74 4.30 10.09
C ASP A 21 5.90 5.71 9.51
N THR A 22 6.63 5.83 8.41
CA THR A 22 6.82 7.09 7.66
C THR A 22 5.49 7.57 7.09
N ILE A 23 4.71 6.67 6.48
CA ILE A 23 3.38 6.98 5.94
C ILE A 23 2.46 7.52 7.04
N HIS A 24 2.43 6.86 8.21
CA HIS A 24 1.64 7.33 9.36
C HIS A 24 2.12 8.70 9.85
N HIS A 25 3.43 8.91 9.95
CA HIS A 25 4.00 10.18 10.39
C HIS A 25 3.61 11.34 9.45
N GLU A 26 3.74 11.16 8.13
CA GLU A 26 3.35 12.16 7.13
C GLU A 26 1.85 12.49 7.21
N LEU A 27 1.00 11.46 7.30
CA LEU A 27 -0.44 11.67 7.45
C LEU A 27 -0.78 12.39 8.76
N HIS A 28 -0.13 12.04 9.86
CA HIS A 28 -0.36 12.70 11.14
C HIS A 28 0.13 14.16 11.15
N LEU A 29 1.24 14.48 10.45
CA LEU A 29 1.71 15.85 10.30
C LEU A 29 0.68 16.74 9.58
N ILE A 30 0.01 16.20 8.55
CA ILE A 30 -0.93 16.97 7.72
C ILE A 30 -2.33 17.01 8.33
N PHE A 31 -2.81 15.88 8.88
CA PHE A 31 -4.20 15.70 9.28
C PHE A 31 -4.41 15.58 10.80
N GLY A 32 -3.33 15.50 11.58
CA GLY A 32 -3.37 15.35 13.04
C GLY A 32 -4.25 14.17 13.47
N ASN A 33 -5.18 14.43 14.38
CA ASN A 33 -6.11 13.44 14.91
C ASN A 33 -7.11 12.88 13.88
N ASN A 34 -7.20 13.49 12.69
CA ASN A 34 -8.02 12.96 11.60
C ASN A 34 -7.27 11.94 10.73
N ALA A 35 -5.97 11.76 10.95
CA ALA A 35 -5.19 10.72 10.28
C ALA A 35 -5.62 9.33 10.78
N PRO A 36 -5.55 8.29 9.94
CA PRO A 36 -5.75 6.92 10.39
C PRO A 36 -4.67 6.52 11.38
N PHE A 37 -5.04 5.74 12.40
CA PHE A 37 -4.08 5.16 13.33
C PHE A 37 -3.06 4.28 12.63
N LYS A 38 -1.83 4.24 13.16
CA LYS A 38 -0.73 3.41 12.67
C LYS A 38 -1.15 1.96 12.37
N ILE A 39 -1.90 1.31 13.26
CA ILE A 39 -2.35 -0.07 13.07
C ILE A 39 -3.21 -0.28 11.81
N ILE A 40 -3.95 0.75 11.40
CA ILE A 40 -4.74 0.72 10.16
C ILE A 40 -3.82 0.85 8.94
N ILE A 41 -2.82 1.75 9.02
CA ILE A 41 -1.80 1.92 7.97
C ILE A 41 -1.01 0.62 7.78
N ASP A 42 -0.59 -0.05 8.86
CA ASP A 42 0.12 -1.33 8.81
C ASP A 42 -0.71 -2.39 8.08
N ARG A 43 -1.99 -2.56 8.46
CA ARG A 43 -2.90 -3.54 7.85
C ARG A 43 -3.12 -3.28 6.35
N TRP A 44 -3.31 -2.02 5.96
CA TRP A 44 -3.47 -1.67 4.56
C TRP A 44 -2.18 -1.93 3.77
N SER A 45 -1.03 -1.58 4.33
CA SER A 45 0.27 -1.82 3.70
C SER A 45 0.52 -3.32 3.48
N ASP A 46 0.25 -4.17 4.47
CA ASP A 46 0.38 -5.63 4.34
C ASP A 46 -0.55 -6.21 3.28
N TYR A 47 -1.80 -5.70 3.21
CA TYR A 47 -2.75 -6.10 2.20
C TYR A 47 -2.25 -5.77 0.79
N TYR A 48 -1.68 -4.57 0.58
CA TYR A 48 -1.20 -4.15 -0.73
C TYR A 48 0.10 -4.88 -1.14
N LYS A 49 1.03 -5.13 -0.21
CA LYS A 49 2.23 -5.96 -0.46
C LYS A 49 1.89 -7.36 -0.99
N LYS A 50 0.88 -8.00 -0.41
CA LYS A 50 0.40 -9.34 -0.84
C LYS A 50 -0.28 -9.32 -2.22
N LYS A 51 -0.90 -8.19 -2.58
CA LYS A 51 -1.59 -8.06 -3.86
C LYS A 51 -0.62 -7.89 -5.03
N ASP A 52 0.49 -7.18 -4.83
CA ASP A 52 1.53 -7.06 -5.85
C ASP A 52 2.20 -8.41 -6.15
N THR A 53 2.48 -9.21 -5.11
CA THR A 53 3.09 -10.55 -5.28
C THR A 53 2.21 -11.51 -6.09
N ASN A 54 0.89 -11.48 -5.90
CA ASN A 54 -0.05 -12.29 -6.69
C ASN A 54 -0.24 -11.78 -8.14
N THR A 55 0.02 -10.50 -8.39
CA THR A 55 -0.08 -9.92 -9.74
C THR A 55 1.15 -10.27 -10.58
N THR A 56 2.35 -10.31 -9.97
CA THR A 56 3.59 -10.69 -10.65
C THR A 56 3.62 -12.17 -11.05
N GLN A 57 3.13 -13.09 -10.20
CA GLN A 57 3.10 -14.53 -10.52
C GLN A 57 2.19 -14.89 -11.71
N SER A 58 1.15 -14.10 -11.97
CA SER A 58 0.26 -14.32 -13.12
C SER A 58 0.89 -13.92 -14.46
N ILE A 59 1.86 -13.00 -14.45
CA ILE A 59 2.54 -12.52 -15.66
C ILE A 59 3.67 -13.47 -16.06
N GLU A 60 4.44 -13.99 -15.10
CA GLU A 60 5.56 -14.91 -15.38
C GLU A 60 5.10 -16.30 -15.87
N SER A 61 3.87 -16.71 -15.55
CA SER A 61 3.33 -18.02 -15.96
C SER A 61 2.87 -18.06 -17.44
N SER A 62 2.84 -16.94 -18.15
CA SER A 62 2.25 -16.85 -19.49
C SER A 62 3.25 -16.77 -20.65
N THR A 63 4.58 -16.79 -20.40
CA THR A 63 5.59 -16.45 -21.43
C THR A 63 6.55 -17.58 -21.82
N ASN A 64 6.28 -18.84 -21.44
CA ASN A 64 7.12 -20.00 -21.81
C ASN A 64 6.37 -21.01 -22.69
N THR A 65 5.87 -20.62 -23.86
CA THR A 65 5.63 -21.58 -24.97
C THR A 65 5.61 -20.86 -26.32
N SER A 66 6.75 -20.81 -27.01
CA SER A 66 6.85 -20.74 -28.48
C SER A 66 8.32 -20.98 -28.86
N THR A 67 8.65 -22.26 -29.04
CA THR A 67 9.80 -22.76 -29.80
C THR A 67 9.50 -22.74 -31.28
#